data_AF-A0A921FA72-F1
#
_entry.id   AF-A0A921FA72-F1
#
_cell.length_a   1.000
_cell.length_b   1.000
_cell.length_c   1.000
_cell.angle_alpha   90.00
_cell.angle_beta   90.00
_cell.angle_gamma   90.00
#
_symmetry.space_group_name_H-M   'P 1'
#
loop_
_entity.id
_entity.type
_entity.pdbx_description
1 polymer ?
#
loop_
_entity_poly.entity_id
_entity_poly.type
_entity_poly.pdbx_seq_one_letter_code
_entity_poly.pdbx_strand_id
1 'polypeptide(L)'
;MLDYKELETQLNLDSDAETDNLIQSLLNQSEDICWHSIDSTIPLETWESNDIFVRACYTLTTQFFYDRSLENGLSKGMLMMLAHLKGQVKVTTTTTKGDNDG
;
A
#
# COMPACT_ATOMS: atom_id res chain seq x y z
N MET A 1 7.75 -5.30 7.29
CA MET A 1 7.75 -3.82 7.27
C MET A 1 8.55 -3.35 6.08
N LEU A 2 7.99 -2.42 5.29
CA LEU A 2 8.59 -1.98 4.03
C LEU A 2 9.83 -1.10 4.25
N ASP A 3 10.69 -1.04 3.25
CA ASP A 3 11.98 -0.35 3.34
C ASP A 3 11.86 1.13 2.91
N TYR A 4 11.88 2.03 3.89
CA TYR A 4 11.84 3.47 3.63
C TYR A 4 13.10 3.98 2.90
N LYS A 5 14.25 3.29 3.01
CA LYS A 5 15.49 3.67 2.31
C LYS A 5 15.39 3.45 0.81
N GLU A 6 14.67 2.41 0.40
CA GLU A 6 14.36 2.19 -1.00
C GLU A 6 13.56 3.37 -1.56
N LEU A 7 12.55 3.84 -0.81
CA LEU A 7 11.73 4.97 -1.21
C LEU A 7 12.51 6.29 -1.27
N GLU A 8 13.37 6.59 -0.30
CA GLU A 8 14.26 7.75 -0.33
C GLU A 8 15.12 7.76 -1.60
N THR A 9 15.68 6.60 -1.95
CA THR A 9 16.49 6.43 -3.16
C THR A 9 15.66 6.69 -4.42
N GLN A 10 14.42 6.18 -4.48
CA GLN A 10 13.52 6.42 -5.62
C GLN A 10 13.15 7.89 -5.78
N LEU A 11 13.01 8.60 -4.66
CA LEU A 11 12.66 10.03 -4.63
C LEU A 11 13.87 10.96 -4.74
N ASN A 12 15.09 10.40 -4.80
CA ASN A 12 16.35 11.15 -4.78
C ASN A 12 16.42 12.13 -3.59
N LEU A 13 15.99 11.67 -2.41
CA LEU A 13 16.09 12.45 -1.18
C LEU A 13 17.47 12.30 -0.56
N ASP A 14 17.97 13.37 0.04
CA ASP A 14 19.15 13.30 0.88
C ASP A 14 18.79 12.52 2.16
N SER A 15 19.68 11.62 2.58
CA SER A 15 19.48 10.88 3.83
C SER A 15 19.97 11.72 4.99
N ASP A 16 19.03 12.11 5.85
CA ASP A 16 19.27 12.79 7.10
C ASP A 16 18.25 12.33 8.14
N ALA A 17 18.55 12.49 9.43
CA ALA A 17 17.72 11.95 10.49
C ALA A 17 16.28 12.52 10.51
N GLU A 18 16.05 13.74 10.04
CA GLU A 18 14.70 14.33 9.99
C GLU A 18 13.91 13.71 8.84
N THR A 19 14.50 13.66 7.66
CA THR A 19 13.90 13.04 6.46
C THR A 19 13.62 11.55 6.69
N ASP A 20 14.59 10.82 7.25
CA ASP A 20 14.47 9.39 7.57
C ASP A 20 13.26 9.11 8.48
N ASN A 21 13.15 9.86 9.58
CA ASN A 21 12.05 9.71 10.53
C ASN A 21 10.69 10.08 9.91
N LEU A 22 10.68 11.12 9.06
CA LEU A 22 9.46 11.54 8.38
C LEU A 22 8.98 10.49 7.38
N ILE A 23 9.85 10.03 6.47
CA ILE A 23 9.48 9.03 5.45
C ILE A 23 9.04 7.73 6.13
N GLN A 24 9.76 7.27 7.16
CA GLN A 24 9.37 6.09 7.91
C GLN A 24 7.99 6.25 8.57
N SER A 25 7.69 7.42 9.17
CA SER A 25 6.38 7.68 9.76
C SER A 25 5.25 7.70 8.72
N LEU A 26 5.49 8.30 7.55
CA LEU A 26 4.52 8.35 6.45
C LEU A 26 4.32 6.97 5.81
N LEU A 27 5.38 6.16 5.73
CA LEU A 27 5.31 4.80 5.21
C LEU A 27 4.47 3.91 6.11
N ASN A 28 4.69 3.95 7.42
CA ASN A 28 3.87 3.21 8.39
C ASN A 28 2.39 3.60 8.29
N GLN A 29 2.09 4.90 8.20
CA GLN A 29 0.71 5.37 7.99
C GLN A 29 0.12 4.87 6.67
N SER A 30 0.93 4.86 5.61
CA SER A 30 0.49 4.41 4.29
C SER A 30 0.23 2.90 4.25
N GLU A 31 1.07 2.10 4.90
CA GLU A 31 0.89 0.65 5.08
C GLU A 31 -0.45 0.37 5.77
N ASP A 32 -0.71 1.03 6.90
CA ASP A 32 -1.96 0.88 7.64
C ASP A 32 -3.18 1.25 6.79
N ILE A 33 -3.13 2.37 6.07
CA ILE A 33 -4.23 2.81 5.20
C ILE A 33 -4.46 1.82 4.07
N CYS A 34 -3.41 1.37 3.39
CA CYS A 34 -3.51 0.41 2.30
C CYS A 34 -4.09 -0.91 2.79
N TRP A 35 -3.59 -1.44 3.91
CA TRP A 35 -4.05 -2.68 4.53
C TRP A 35 -5.55 -2.63 4.88
N HIS A 36 -5.96 -1.60 5.63
CA HIS A 36 -7.38 -1.40 5.99
C HIS A 36 -8.27 -1.10 4.79
N SER A 37 -7.72 -0.49 3.74
CA SER A 37 -8.46 -0.25 2.51
C SER A 37 -8.75 -1.54 1.75
N ILE A 38 -7.84 -2.51 1.77
CA ILE A 38 -7.97 -3.74 1.00
C ILE A 38 -8.82 -4.75 1.78
N ASP A 39 -8.25 -5.27 2.88
CA ASP A 39 -8.88 -6.18 3.81
C ASP A 39 -7.99 -6.33 5.06
N SER A 40 -8.39 -5.69 6.17
CA SER A 40 -7.65 -5.79 7.44
C SER A 40 -7.83 -7.12 8.18
N THR A 41 -8.65 -8.04 7.67
CA THR A 41 -8.79 -9.38 8.26
C THR A 41 -7.67 -10.33 7.85
N ILE A 42 -6.98 -10.04 6.73
CA ILE A 42 -5.78 -10.75 6.27
C ILE A 42 -4.56 -10.10 6.93
N PRO A 43 -3.64 -10.86 7.56
CA PRO A 43 -2.46 -10.29 8.20
C PRO A 43 -1.62 -9.44 7.24
N LEU A 44 -1.13 -8.29 7.71
CA LEU A 44 -0.33 -7.35 6.92
C LEU A 44 0.88 -8.04 6.26
N GLU A 45 1.53 -8.99 6.95
CA GLU A 45 2.71 -9.70 6.43
C GLU A 45 2.39 -10.48 5.14
N THR A 46 1.13 -10.84 4.91
CA THR A 46 0.68 -11.52 3.68
C THR A 46 0.81 -10.61 2.46
N TRP A 47 0.72 -9.29 2.67
CA TRP A 47 0.75 -8.28 1.62
C TRP A 47 2.13 -7.71 1.36
N GLU A 48 3.07 -7.84 2.31
CA GLU A 48 4.42 -7.26 2.19
C GLU A 48 5.23 -7.84 1.01
N SER A 49 4.92 -9.07 0.57
CA SER A 49 5.53 -9.67 -0.62
C SER A 49 4.78 -9.40 -1.93
N ASN A 50 3.68 -8.63 -1.89
CA ASN A 50 2.90 -8.30 -3.07
C ASN A 50 3.39 -6.97 -3.68
N ASP A 51 4.03 -7.04 -4.84
CA ASP A 51 4.62 -5.88 -5.52
C ASP A 51 3.62 -4.72 -5.72
N ILE A 52 2.34 -5.03 -5.95
CA ILE A 52 1.29 -4.01 -6.14
C ILE A 52 0.94 -3.35 -4.80
N PHE A 53 0.94 -4.11 -3.71
CA PHE A 53 0.75 -3.56 -2.36
C PHE A 53 1.92 -2.66 -1.96
N VAL A 54 3.16 -3.14 -2.12
CA VAL A 54 4.38 -2.36 -1.86
C VAL A 54 4.35 -1.05 -2.66
N ARG A 55 4.04 -1.14 -3.96
CA ARG A 55 3.94 0.03 -4.83
C ARG A 55 2.82 0.99 -4.42
N ALA A 56 1.68 0.48 -3.95
CA ALA A 56 0.59 1.30 -3.45
C ALA A 56 1.01 2.07 -2.19
N CYS A 57 1.68 1.43 -1.23
CA CYS A 57 2.18 2.05 0.00
C CYS A 57 3.21 3.14 -0.32
N TYR A 58 4.18 2.87 -1.20
CA TYR A 58 5.16 3.87 -1.63
C TYR A 58 4.53 5.05 -2.37
N THR A 59 3.53 4.78 -3.22
CA THR A 59 2.81 5.84 -3.95
C THR A 59 2.05 6.74 -2.97
N LEU A 60 1.35 6.15 -1.99
CA LEU A 60 0.63 6.91 -0.98
C LEU A 60 1.59 7.71 -0.07
N THR A 61 2.72 7.11 0.32
CA THR A 61 3.78 7.78 1.08
C THR A 61 4.31 8.99 0.33
N THR A 62 4.58 8.83 -0.97
CA THR A 62 5.04 9.91 -1.85
C THR A 62 3.98 11.02 -1.96
N GLN A 63 2.70 10.65 -2.07
CA GLN A 63 1.62 11.64 -2.08
C GLN A 63 1.56 12.42 -0.77
N PHE A 64 1.63 11.76 0.39
CA PHE A 64 1.66 12.44 1.67
C PHE A 64 2.90 13.31 1.87
N PHE A 65 4.05 12.89 1.34
CA PHE A 65 5.27 13.65 1.42
C PHE A 65 5.12 15.02 0.73
N TYR A 66 4.52 15.05 -0.46
CA TYR A 66 4.33 16.30 -1.22
C TYR A 66 3.03 17.06 -0.88
N ASP A 67 1.95 16.36 -0.54
CA ASP A 67 0.63 16.91 -0.16
C ASP A 67 0.07 16.12 1.03
N ARG A 68 0.38 16.61 2.24
CA ARG A 68 -0.08 15.98 3.49
C ARG A 68 -1.60 15.97 3.66
N SER A 69 -2.29 16.93 3.06
CA SER A 69 -3.74 17.09 3.16
C SER A 69 -4.52 16.25 2.15
N LEU A 70 -3.84 15.75 1.11
CA LEU A 70 -4.49 15.14 -0.06
C LEU A 70 -5.63 16.04 -0.60
N GLU A 71 -5.38 17.34 -0.75
CA GLU A 71 -6.40 18.31 -1.17
C GLU A 71 -7.03 17.93 -2.52
N ASN A 72 -6.22 17.35 -3.41
CA ASN A 72 -6.65 16.87 -4.73
C ASN A 72 -7.07 15.39 -4.74
N GLY A 73 -7.15 14.78 -3.55
CA GLY A 73 -7.44 13.38 -3.36
C GLY A 73 -6.29 12.45 -3.78
N LEU A 74 -6.64 11.18 -3.95
CA LEU A 74 -5.70 10.12 -4.28
C LEU A 74 -5.44 10.07 -5.78
N SER A 75 -4.21 9.74 -6.16
CA SER A 75 -3.87 9.59 -7.58
C SER A 75 -4.67 8.46 -8.22
N LYS A 76 -5.01 8.60 -9.52
CA LYS A 76 -5.73 7.56 -10.27
C LYS A 76 -5.00 6.21 -10.24
N GLY A 77 -3.67 6.25 -10.29
CA GLY A 77 -2.82 5.06 -10.17
C GLY A 77 -2.99 4.36 -8.82
N MET A 78 -2.99 5.13 -7.72
CA MET A 78 -3.25 4.60 -6.38
C MET A 78 -4.62 3.92 -6.30
N LEU A 79 -5.67 4.59 -6.79
CA LEU A 79 -7.03 4.03 -6.78
C LEU A 79 -7.14 2.73 -7.59
N MET A 80 -6.47 2.67 -8.74
CA MET A 80 -6.41 1.47 -9.58
C MET A 80 -5.72 0.31 -8.84
N MET A 81 -4.60 0.57 -8.16
CA MET A 81 -3.89 -0.46 -7.39
C MET A 81 -4.73 -0.98 -6.22
N LEU A 82 -5.40 -0.09 -5.47
CA LEU A 82 -6.31 -0.53 -4.41
C LEU A 82 -7.48 -1.37 -4.94
N ALA A 83 -8.08 -0.98 -6.07
CA ALA A 83 -9.15 -1.74 -6.70
C ALA A 83 -8.67 -3.14 -7.13
N HIS A 84 -7.46 -3.22 -7.69
CA HIS A 84 -6.85 -4.49 -8.08
C HIS A 84 -6.61 -5.40 -6.87
N LEU A 85 -6.00 -4.88 -5.80
CA LEU A 85 -5.71 -5.63 -4.58
C LEU A 85 -7.00 -6.13 -3.90
N LYS A 86 -8.03 -5.29 -3.78
CA LYS A 86 -9.36 -5.71 -3.31
C LYS A 86 -9.97 -6.82 -4.18
N GLY A 87 -9.72 -6.79 -5.49
CA GLY A 87 -10.17 -7.82 -6.42
C GLY A 87 -9.53 -9.18 -6.13
N GLN A 88 -8.23 -9.21 -5.81
CA GLN A 88 -7.52 -10.44 -5.46
C GLN A 88 -8.09 -11.12 -4.21
N VAL A 89 -8.43 -10.33 -3.18
CA VAL A 89 -9.08 -10.85 -1.95
C VAL A 89 -10.39 -11.58 -2.27
N LYS A 90 -11.24 -10.96 -3.09
CA LYS A 90 -12.55 -11.52 -3.43
C LYS A 90 -12.43 -12.85 -4.18
N VAL A 91 -11.47 -12.97 -5.10
CA VAL A 91 -11.22 -14.22 -5.82
C VAL A 91 -10.88 -15.36 -4.87
N THR A 92 -10.02 -15.11 -3.87
CA THR A 92 -9.63 -16.11 -2.86
C THR A 92 -10.81 -16.62 -2.03
N THR A 93 -11.83 -15.78 -1.77
CA THR A 93 -13.03 -16.20 -1.02
C THR A 93 -14.07 -16.98 -1.84
N THR A 94 -13.94 -17.01 -3.18
CA THR A 94 -14.95 -17.65 -4.06
C THR A 94 -14.60 -19.05 -4.54
N THR A 95 -13.39 -19.55 -4.29
CA THR A 95 -12.91 -20.87 -4.75
C THR A 95 -13.36 -22.05 -3.89
N THR A 96 -14.28 -21.85 -2.94
CA THR A 96 -14.92 -22.94 -2.17
C THR A 96 -16.43 -23.04 -2.41
N LYS A 97 -16.88 -22.79 -3.64
CA LYS A 97 -18.19 -23.30 -4.08
C LYS A 97 -17.94 -24.58 -4.87
N GLY A 98 -18.05 -25.71 -4.17
CA GLY A 98 -18.03 -27.02 -4.80
C GLY A 98 -19.21 -27.15 -5.73
N ASP A 99 -18.97 -27.02 -7.03
CA ASP A 99 -19.88 -27.48 -8.07
C ASP A 99 -19.82 -29.01 -8.10
N ASN A 100 -20.51 -29.64 -7.15
CA ASN A 100 -20.83 -31.07 -7.19
C ASN A 100 -22.35 -31.21 -7.37
N ASP A 101 -22.83 -30.93 -8.58
CA ASP A 101 -24.16 -31.33 -9.01
C ASP A 101 -24.03 -32.68 -9.75
N GLY A 102 -24.53 -33.74 -9.10
CA GLY A 102 -24.60 -35.10 -9.62
C GLY A 102 -25.85 -35.39 -10.44
#